data_AF-A0AAD6HV95-F1
#
_entry.id   AF-A0AAD6HV95-F1
#
_cell.length_a   1.000
_cell.length_b   1.000
_cell.length_c   1.000
_cell.angle_alpha   90.00
_cell.angle_beta   90.00
_cell.angle_gamma   90.00
#
_symmetry.space_group_name_H-M   'P 1'
#
loop_
_entity.id
_entity.type
_entity.pdbx_description
1 polymer ?
#
loop_
_entity_poly.entity_id
_entity_poly.type
_entity_poly.pdbx_seq_one_letter_code
_entity_poly.pdbx_strand_id
1 'polypeptide(L)'
;MAPITLTEAGHTMSTLVKRTSGSDYSLYIFAIIAGCVGISLIGFGLYTMYHGVDGTGLRDIPYEQRRYMREVRARNLNGFAITAKRPDLIIPIEELRE
;
A
#
# COMPACT_ATOMS: atom_id res chain seq x y z
N MET A 1 -52.19 -30.75 19.92
CA MET A 1 -51.56 -30.09 21.09
C MET A 1 -50.23 -30.80 21.35
N ALA A 2 -49.03 -30.23 21.29
CA ALA A 2 -48.59 -28.84 21.13
C ALA A 2 -47.09 -28.84 20.74
N PRO A 3 -46.65 -28.14 19.67
CA PRO A 3 -45.25 -27.78 19.47
C PRO A 3 -45.11 -26.26 19.58
N ILE A 4 -44.96 -25.72 20.80
CA ILE A 4 -44.89 -24.26 21.04
C ILE A 4 -43.58 -23.85 21.72
N THR A 5 -42.85 -24.79 22.33
CA THR A 5 -41.68 -24.50 23.17
C THR A 5 -40.37 -24.24 22.40
N LEU A 6 -40.26 -24.71 21.15
CA LEU A 6 -39.04 -24.57 20.34
C LEU A 6 -38.94 -23.20 19.64
N THR A 7 -40.07 -22.66 19.19
CA THR A 7 -40.15 -21.35 18.54
C THR A 7 -39.93 -20.20 19.51
N GLU A 8 -40.35 -20.36 20.77
CA GLU A 8 -40.23 -19.34 21.82
C GLU A 8 -38.79 -19.22 22.36
N ALA A 9 -38.07 -20.35 22.47
CA ALA A 9 -36.64 -20.38 22.81
C ALA A 9 -35.76 -19.74 21.72
N GLY A 10 -36.09 -19.94 20.43
CA GLY A 10 -35.38 -19.30 19.32
C GLY A 10 -35.58 -17.79 19.25
N HIS A 11 -36.78 -17.31 19.59
CA HIS A 11 -37.10 -15.88 19.63
C HIS A 11 -36.42 -15.16 20.81
N THR A 12 -36.29 -15.82 21.95
CA THR A 12 -35.61 -15.27 23.14
C THR A 12 -34.09 -15.28 22.98
N MET A 13 -33.50 -16.34 22.39
CA MET A 13 -32.07 -16.35 22.08
C MET A 13 -31.66 -15.32 21.03
N SER A 14 -32.42 -15.19 19.93
CA SER A 14 -32.11 -14.20 18.89
C SER A 14 -32.25 -12.76 19.38
N THR A 15 -33.20 -12.48 20.29
CA THR A 15 -33.35 -11.16 20.92
C THR A 15 -32.29 -10.87 21.99
N LEU A 16 -31.78 -11.89 22.70
CA LEU A 16 -30.64 -11.76 23.62
C LEU A 16 -29.32 -11.51 22.88
N VAL A 17 -29.05 -12.23 21.79
CA VAL A 17 -27.89 -11.99 20.91
C VAL A 17 -27.97 -10.60 20.27
N LYS A 18 -29.16 -10.17 19.85
CA LYS A 18 -29.39 -8.83 19.29
C LYS A 18 -29.30 -7.70 20.33
N ARG A 19 -29.52 -7.97 21.63
CA ARG A 19 -29.34 -6.99 22.72
C ARG A 19 -27.90 -6.91 23.21
N THR A 20 -27.12 -7.99 23.13
CA THR A 20 -25.70 -8.00 23.53
C THR A 20 -24.77 -7.39 22.47
N SER A 21 -25.27 -7.19 21.24
CA SER A 21 -24.53 -6.70 20.06
C SER A 21 -24.51 -5.16 19.92
N GLY A 22 -24.63 -4.42 21.03
CA GLY A 22 -24.96 -3.00 21.03
C GLY A 22 -23.83 -1.98 20.82
N SER A 23 -22.55 -2.30 21.03
CA SER A 23 -21.45 -1.35 20.76
C SER A 23 -20.10 -2.03 20.63
N ASP A 24 -19.85 -3.00 21.48
CA ASP A 24 -18.51 -3.57 21.62
C ASP A 24 -18.21 -4.52 20.47
N TYR A 25 -19.20 -5.31 20.06
CA TYR A 25 -19.08 -6.22 18.91
C TYR A 25 -18.79 -5.48 17.60
N SER A 26 -19.44 -4.35 17.35
CA SER A 26 -19.16 -3.54 16.16
C SER A 26 -17.73 -3.01 16.16
N LEU A 27 -17.20 -2.62 17.32
CA LEU A 27 -15.84 -2.11 17.46
C LEU A 27 -14.79 -3.22 17.27
N TYR A 28 -15.03 -4.41 17.82
CA TYR A 28 -14.17 -5.57 17.60
C TYR A 28 -14.16 -6.02 16.14
N ILE A 29 -15.33 -6.09 15.49
CA ILE A 29 -15.43 -6.47 14.07
C ILE A 29 -14.71 -5.44 13.19
N PHE A 30 -14.89 -4.15 13.46
CA PHE A 30 -14.19 -3.10 12.74
C PHE A 30 -12.67 -3.19 12.92
N ALA A 31 -12.18 -3.43 14.14
CA ALA A 31 -10.76 -3.59 14.41
C ALA A 31 -10.13 -4.77 13.66
N ILE A 32 -10.84 -5.90 13.57
CA ILE A 32 -10.38 -7.09 12.83
C ILE A 32 -10.27 -6.79 11.32
N ILE A 33 -11.29 -6.13 10.74
CA ILE A 33 -11.29 -5.77 9.32
C ILE A 33 -10.18 -4.76 9.03
N ALA A 34 -10.04 -3.72 9.86
CA ALA A 34 -9.00 -2.71 9.72
C ALA A 34 -7.60 -3.32 9.83
N GLY A 35 -7.39 -4.25 10.77
CA GLY A 35 -6.13 -4.99 10.91
C GLY A 35 -5.80 -5.85 9.68
N CYS A 36 -6.79 -6.57 9.15
CA CYS A 36 -6.60 -7.40 7.96
C CYS A 36 -6.22 -6.58 6.72
N VAL A 37 -6.92 -5.47 6.49
CA VAL A 37 -6.63 -4.57 5.36
C VAL A 37 -5.28 -3.88 5.57
N GLY A 38 -4.99 -3.39 6.77
CA GLY A 38 -3.72 -2.73 7.10
C GLY A 38 -2.51 -3.63 6.87
N ILE A 39 -2.53 -4.85 7.41
CA ILE A 39 -1.43 -5.81 7.24
C ILE A 39 -1.27 -6.23 5.78
N SER A 40 -2.38 -6.40 5.04
CA SER A 40 -2.33 -6.72 3.61
C SER A 40 -1.67 -5.62 2.78
N LEU A 41 -1.98 -4.36 3.06
CA LEU A 41 -1.35 -3.21 2.38
C LEU A 41 0.13 -3.07 2.73
N ILE A 42 0.50 -3.25 3.99
CA ILE A 42 1.91 -3.23 4.42
C ILE A 42 2.68 -4.37 3.75
N GLY A 43 2.11 -5.59 3.73
CA GLY A 43 2.71 -6.74 3.06
C GLY A 43 2.88 -6.53 1.56
N PHE A 44 1.87 -5.96 0.89
CA PHE A 44 1.95 -5.61 -0.53
C PHE A 44 3.01 -4.52 -0.80
N GLY A 45 3.09 -3.50 0.07
CA GLY A 45 4.12 -2.45 -0.03
C GLY A 45 5.54 -3.01 0.10
N LEU A 46 5.76 -3.88 1.09
CA LEU A 46 7.06 -4.55 1.26
C LEU A 46 7.37 -5.46 0.06
N TYR A 47 6.39 -6.26 -0.38
CA TYR A 47 6.57 -7.16 -1.52
C TYR A 47 6.95 -6.40 -2.80
N THR A 48 6.24 -5.31 -3.11
CA THR A 48 6.51 -4.45 -4.27
C THR A 48 7.83 -3.69 -4.17
N MET A 49 8.27 -3.32 -2.97
CA MET A 49 9.58 -2.71 -2.76
C MET A 49 10.72 -3.71 -3.00
N TYR A 50 10.58 -4.96 -2.55
CA TYR A 50 11.62 -5.99 -2.73
C TYR A 50 11.66 -6.57 -4.15
N HIS A 51 10.52 -6.73 -4.80
CA HIS A 51 10.42 -7.37 -6.12
C HIS A 51 10.35 -6.37 -7.28
N GLY A 52 10.29 -5.07 -6.99
CA GLY A 52 10.01 -4.05 -7.99
C GLY A 52 8.55 -4.13 -8.47
N VAL A 53 8.01 -2.99 -8.90
CA VAL A 53 6.72 -2.97 -9.60
C VAL A 53 6.96 -3.45 -11.03
N ASP A 54 7.24 -4.74 -11.19
CA ASP A 54 7.50 -5.39 -12.49
C ASP A 54 6.20 -5.76 -13.22
N GLY A 55 5.18 -4.92 -13.05
CA GLY A 55 3.96 -4.96 -13.83
C GLY A 55 4.05 -4.02 -15.03
N THR A 56 4.45 -4.56 -16.18
CA THR A 56 4.11 -4.01 -17.52
C THR A 56 4.74 -2.68 -17.95
N GLY A 57 6.08 -2.55 -18.02
CA GLY A 57 6.64 -1.37 -18.73
C GLY A 57 8.14 -1.26 -18.93
N LEU A 58 9.00 -2.00 -18.22
CA LEU A 58 10.45 -1.80 -18.35
C LEU A 58 11.11 -2.51 -19.55
N ARG A 59 10.42 -3.46 -20.20
CA ARG A 59 11.02 -4.22 -21.32
C ARG A 59 11.13 -3.43 -22.63
N ASP A 60 10.28 -2.43 -22.85
CA ASP A 60 10.24 -1.65 -24.10
C ASP A 60 10.46 -0.14 -23.89
N ILE A 61 11.23 0.27 -22.87
CA ILE A 61 11.62 1.68 -22.79
C ILE A 61 12.55 1.99 -23.97
N PRO A 62 12.17 2.84 -24.95
CA PRO A 62 13.01 3.16 -26.09
C PRO A 62 14.31 3.80 -25.62
N TYR A 63 15.38 3.60 -26.39
CA TYR A 63 16.73 4.10 -26.05
C TYR A 63 16.72 5.58 -25.66
N GLU A 64 15.96 6.41 -26.38
CA GLU A 64 15.81 7.84 -26.10
C GLU A 64 15.17 8.13 -24.74
N GLN A 65 14.18 7.34 -24.32
CA GLN A 65 13.55 7.51 -23.02
C GLN A 65 14.47 7.05 -21.88
N ARG A 66 15.26 5.98 -22.11
CA ARG A 66 16.30 5.56 -21.15
C ARG A 66 17.38 6.62 -21.00
N ARG A 67 17.80 7.24 -22.11
CA ARG A 67 18.76 8.33 -22.15
C ARG A 67 18.23 9.56 -21.42
N TYR A 68 17.01 9.98 -21.74
CA TYR A 68 16.34 11.09 -21.07
C TYR A 68 16.27 10.87 -19.55
N MET A 69 15.90 9.67 -19.10
CA MET A 69 15.85 9.35 -17.66
C MET A 69 17.22 9.44 -16.97
N ARG A 70 18.31 9.05 -17.65
CA ARG A 70 19.68 9.20 -17.12
C ARG A 70 20.07 10.67 -17.02
N GLU A 71 19.78 11.46 -18.06
CA GLU A 71 20.08 12.90 -18.10
C GLU A 71 19.30 13.66 -17.03
N VAL A 72 18.01 13.37 -16.85
CA VAL A 72 17.17 13.98 -15.79
C VAL A 72 17.69 13.63 -14.40
N ARG A 73 18.08 12.36 -14.17
CA ARG A 73 18.66 11.95 -12.89
C ARG A 73 19.94 12.71 -12.58
N ALA A 74 20.83 12.87 -13.56
CA ALA A 74 22.08 13.63 -13.41
C ALA A 74 21.81 15.12 -13.12
N ARG A 75 20.85 15.75 -13.82
CA ARG A 75 20.46 17.16 -13.57
C ARG A 75 19.89 17.35 -12.16
N ASN A 76 19.05 16.43 -11.69
CA ASN A 76 18.49 16.48 -10.34
C ASN A 76 19.58 16.35 -9.28
N LEU A 77 20.51 15.40 -9.44
CA LEU A 77 21.68 15.24 -8.57
C LEU A 77 22.54 16.51 -8.51
N ASN A 78 22.77 17.15 -9.66
CA ASN A 78 23.49 18.42 -9.71
C ASN A 78 22.73 19.56 -9.01
N GLY A 79 21.40 19.61 -9.13
CA GLY A 79 20.55 20.55 -8.39
C GLY A 79 20.64 20.35 -6.86
N PHE A 80 20.72 19.10 -6.40
CA PHE A 80 20.95 18.79 -4.99
C PHE A 80 22.36 19.19 -4.53
N ALA A 81 23.39 18.97 -5.35
CA ALA A 81 24.77 19.37 -5.05
C ALA A 81 24.90 20.90 -4.87
N ILE A 82 24.22 21.68 -5.71
CA ILE A 82 24.16 23.15 -5.61
C ILE A 82 23.46 23.57 -4.30
N THR A 83 22.33 22.93 -3.98
CA THR A 83 21.57 23.22 -2.75
C THR A 83 22.38 22.86 -1.49
N ALA A 84 23.15 21.76 -1.54
CA ALA A 84 24.03 21.31 -0.47
C ALA A 84 25.35 22.11 -0.37
N LYS A 85 25.57 23.11 -1.24
CA LYS A 85 26.81 23.89 -1.34
C LYS A 85 28.07 23.01 -1.45
N ARG A 86 27.95 21.87 -2.13
CA ARG A 86 29.02 20.89 -2.39
C ARG A 86 29.31 20.88 -3.89
N PRO A 87 30.05 21.88 -4.41
CA PRO A 87 30.32 22.01 -5.85
C PRO A 87 31.26 20.90 -6.38
N ASP A 88 31.91 20.18 -5.47
CA ASP A 88 32.73 18.99 -5.72
C ASP A 88 31.93 17.77 -6.19
N LEU A 89 30.60 17.77 -5.99
CA LEU A 89 29.73 16.64 -6.32
C LEU A 89 28.96 16.83 -7.64
N ILE A 90 29.28 17.87 -8.42
CA ILE A 90 28.64 18.13 -9.71
C ILE A 90 29.18 17.14 -10.75
N ILE A 91 28.30 16.29 -11.27
CA ILE A 91 28.67 15.30 -12.30
C ILE A 91 28.47 15.95 -13.68
N PRO A 92 29.50 16.03 -14.53
CA PRO A 92 29.37 16.56 -15.88
C PRO A 92 28.47 15.63 -16.72
N ILE A 93 27.49 16.21 -17.40
CA ILE A 93 26.51 15.47 -18.22
C ILE A 93 27.07 15.08 -19.59
N GLU A 94 28.21 15.64 -20.03
CA GLU A 94 28.89 15.26 -21.27
C GLU A 94 29.43 13.82 -21.28
N GLU A 95 29.84 13.26 -20.14
CA GLU A 95 30.44 11.91 -20.05
C GLU A 95 29.43 10.77 -20.23
N LEU A 96 28.13 11.06 -20.19
CA LEU A 96 27.05 10.08 -20.40
C LEU A 96 26.60 10.00 -21.87
N ARG A 97 27.32 10.68 -22.77
CA ARG A 97 27.05 10.78 -24.21
C ARG A 97 27.76 9.69 -25.04
N GLU A 98 28.69 8.95 -24.44
CA GLU A 98 29.44 7.85 -25.08
C GLU A 98 28.74 6.49 -24.94
#